data_AF-A0A6S6XRS0-F1
#
_entry.id   AF-A0A6S6XRS0-F1
#
_cell.length_a   1.000
_cell.length_b   1.000
_cell.length_c   1.000
_cell.angle_alpha   90.00
_cell.angle_beta   90.00
_cell.angle_gamma   90.00
#
_symmetry.space_group_name_H-M   'P 1'
#
loop_
_entity.id
_entity.type
_entity.pdbx_description
1 polymer ?
#
loop_
_entity_poly.entity_id
_entity_poly.type
_entity_poly.pdbx_seq_one_letter_code
_entity_poly.pdbx_strand_id
1 'polypeptide(L)'
;MKKCLVLIGFSLVACTGMAQVSQRTKIQGNTEINVSTQNTVAVATGENTVAKNRVGVIQGSKKGNTKISVSASNVTTVVGGRDKKACTNIGGIVSDDCK
;
A
#
# COMPACT_ATOMS: atom_id res chain seq x y z
N MET A 1 56.94 -3.38 29.65
CA MET A 1 55.86 -4.40 29.67
C MET A 1 54.56 -3.65 29.92
N LYS A 2 53.42 -3.84 29.24
CA LYS A 2 52.99 -4.91 28.31
C LYS A 2 52.35 -4.29 27.05
N LYS A 3 52.45 -4.97 25.90
CA LYS A 3 51.73 -4.60 24.67
C LYS A 3 50.30 -5.15 24.77
N CYS A 4 49.27 -4.31 24.65
CA CYS A 4 47.89 -4.76 24.41
C CYS A 4 47.56 -4.55 22.93
N LEU A 5 47.99 -5.52 22.13
CA LEU A 5 47.69 -5.62 20.71
C LEU A 5 46.38 -6.41 20.58
N VAL A 6 45.27 -5.71 20.35
CA VAL A 6 43.96 -6.33 20.13
C VAL A 6 43.49 -6.02 18.71
N LEU A 7 43.89 -6.89 17.79
CA LEU A 7 43.09 -7.21 16.61
C LEU A 7 41.82 -7.92 17.08
N ILE A 8 40.66 -7.56 16.52
CA ILE A 8 39.47 -8.40 16.21
C ILE A 8 38.31 -7.45 15.88
N GLY A 9 37.54 -7.75 14.81
CA GLY A 9 36.25 -7.08 14.54
C GLY A 9 36.19 -6.23 13.26
N PHE A 10 36.54 -6.80 12.10
CA PHE A 10 36.20 -6.20 10.81
C PHE A 10 34.70 -6.42 10.55
N SER A 11 33.86 -5.54 11.08
CA SER A 11 32.40 -5.66 11.06
C SER A 11 31.85 -5.67 9.63
N LEU A 12 31.29 -6.80 9.22
CA LEU A 12 30.52 -6.95 7.98
C LEU A 12 29.21 -6.15 8.06
N VAL A 13 29.28 -4.85 7.75
CA VAL A 13 28.09 -4.00 7.55
C VAL A 13 27.50 -4.32 6.18
N ALA A 14 26.77 -5.44 6.11
CA ALA A 14 25.97 -5.80 4.96
C ALA A 14 24.71 -4.91 4.91
N CYS A 15 24.83 -3.74 4.28
CA CYS A 15 23.71 -2.84 4.01
C CYS A 15 22.68 -3.52 3.08
N THR A 16 21.69 -4.21 3.66
CA THR A 16 20.50 -4.68 2.94
C THR A 16 19.60 -3.48 2.65
N GLY A 17 19.85 -2.82 1.52
CA GLY A 17 19.05 -1.69 1.03
C GLY A 17 17.63 -2.10 0.68
N MET A 18 16.72 -2.07 1.64
CA MET A 18 15.28 -2.17 1.38
C MET A 18 14.80 -0.85 0.77
N ALA A 19 14.44 -0.89 -0.52
CA ALA A 19 13.99 0.28 -1.28
C ALA A 19 12.73 0.89 -0.65
N GLN A 20 12.83 2.13 -0.14
CA GLN A 20 11.69 2.89 0.36
C GLN A 20 10.82 3.43 -0.78
N VAL A 21 9.88 2.62 -1.26
CA VAL A 21 8.77 3.13 -2.09
C VAL A 21 7.69 3.69 -1.16
N SER A 22 7.66 5.02 -1.00
CA SER A 22 6.56 5.75 -0.37
C SER A 22 6.16 6.96 -1.22
N GLN A 23 5.83 6.72 -2.50
CA GLN A 23 5.16 7.71 -3.34
C GLN A 23 3.69 7.84 -2.94
N ARG A 24 3.45 8.47 -1.77
CA ARG A 24 2.11 8.86 -1.33
C ARG A 24 1.73 10.18 -1.98
N THR A 25 0.56 10.22 -2.63
CA THR A 25 0.05 11.44 -3.28
C THR A 25 -0.08 12.58 -2.25
N LYS A 26 0.11 13.83 -2.68
CA LYS A 26 -0.15 15.02 -1.85
C LYS A 26 -1.10 15.96 -2.55
N ILE A 27 -2.39 15.84 -2.20
CA ILE A 27 -3.43 16.78 -2.63
C ILE A 27 -3.28 18.09 -1.82
N GLN A 28 -3.33 19.25 -2.50
CA GLN A 28 -3.11 20.55 -1.86
C GLN A 28 -4.33 21.47 -1.81
N GLY A 29 -5.40 21.13 -2.53
CA GLY A 29 -6.64 21.91 -2.61
C GLY A 29 -7.89 21.05 -2.40
N ASN A 30 -9.05 21.70 -2.48
CA ASN A 30 -10.34 21.01 -2.33
C ASN A 30 -10.51 19.90 -3.39
N THR A 31 -11.10 18.79 -3.00
CA THR A 31 -11.28 17.60 -3.84
C THR A 31 -12.71 17.12 -3.77
N GLU A 32 -13.32 16.85 -4.93
CA GLU A 32 -14.59 16.15 -5.01
C GLU A 32 -14.44 14.92 -5.89
N ILE A 33 -14.87 13.77 -5.37
CA ILE A 33 -14.87 12.47 -6.05
C ILE A 33 -16.33 12.01 -6.09
N ASN A 34 -16.90 11.88 -7.29
CA ASN A 34 -18.20 11.26 -7.49
C ASN A 34 -18.00 10.05 -8.40
N VAL A 35 -18.28 8.85 -7.89
CA VAL A 35 -18.03 7.58 -8.59
C VAL A 35 -19.27 6.69 -8.50
N SER A 36 -19.53 5.91 -9.54
CA SER A 36 -20.51 4.83 -9.50
C SER A 36 -19.93 3.62 -10.24
N THR A 37 -20.08 2.41 -9.69
CA THR A 37 -19.68 1.15 -10.33
C THR A 37 -20.78 0.11 -10.18
N GLN A 38 -20.77 -0.93 -11.03
CA GLN A 38 -21.79 -1.97 -11.01
C GLN A 38 -21.29 -3.40 -10.82
N ASN A 39 -20.07 -3.75 -11.25
CA ASN A 39 -19.35 -4.99 -10.92
C ASN A 39 -17.82 -4.73 -10.95
N THR A 40 -16.97 -5.38 -10.13
CA THR A 40 -15.48 -5.19 -10.09
C THR A 40 -14.76 -6.32 -9.32
N VAL A 41 -13.64 -6.96 -9.74
CA VAL A 41 -13.25 -8.32 -9.20
C VAL A 41 -11.78 -8.59 -8.69
N ALA A 42 -11.60 -9.08 -7.42
CA ALA A 42 -10.37 -9.68 -6.77
C ALA A 42 -10.54 -10.41 -5.34
N VAL A 43 -10.03 -11.65 -5.08
CA VAL A 43 -10.11 -12.52 -3.83
C VAL A 43 -8.75 -13.16 -3.51
N ALA A 44 -8.53 -13.81 -2.37
CA ALA A 44 -7.26 -14.46 -2.04
C ALA A 44 -7.41 -15.97 -1.76
N THR A 45 -6.62 -16.83 -2.44
CA THR A 45 -6.53 -18.27 -2.15
C THR A 45 -5.08 -18.81 -2.17
N GLY A 46 -4.37 -18.68 -1.05
CA GLY A 46 -3.03 -19.25 -0.83
C GLY A 46 -2.22 -18.49 0.24
N GLU A 47 -0.98 -18.90 0.52
CA GLU A 47 -0.16 -18.29 1.58
C GLU A 47 0.26 -16.83 1.25
N ASN A 48 0.51 -15.95 2.23
CA ASN A 48 0.83 -14.50 2.07
C ASN A 48 0.10 -13.79 0.89
N THR A 49 -1.17 -14.14 0.67
CA THR A 49 -2.02 -13.48 -0.32
C THR A 49 -2.75 -12.28 0.27
N VAL A 50 -3.11 -11.34 -0.60
CA VAL A 50 -3.95 -10.17 -0.32
C VAL A 50 -4.79 -9.93 -1.57
N ALA A 51 -6.05 -9.49 -1.49
CA ALA A 51 -6.83 -9.28 -2.71
C ALA A 51 -8.12 -8.52 -2.54
N LYS A 52 -8.37 -7.52 -3.41
CA LYS A 52 -9.40 -6.48 -3.25
C LYS A 52 -9.38 -5.52 -4.57
N ASN A 53 -10.31 -4.56 -4.87
CA ASN A 53 -10.55 -3.59 -6.01
C ASN A 53 -10.69 -2.01 -5.71
N ARG A 54 -9.81 -1.06 -6.11
CA ARG A 54 -9.91 0.38 -5.68
C ARG A 54 -10.97 1.22 -6.46
N VAL A 55 -11.95 1.83 -5.79
CA VAL A 55 -13.07 2.61 -6.38
C VAL A 55 -13.27 3.96 -5.66
N GLY A 56 -12.75 5.07 -6.20
CA GLY A 56 -13.01 6.40 -5.62
C GLY A 56 -12.25 6.68 -4.31
N VAL A 57 -10.97 6.33 -4.28
CA VAL A 57 -10.09 6.50 -3.10
C VAL A 57 -8.86 7.35 -3.42
N ILE A 58 -8.50 8.22 -2.48
CA ILE A 58 -7.28 9.03 -2.49
C ILE A 58 -6.17 8.25 -1.79
N GLN A 59 -5.07 7.92 -2.47
CA GLN A 59 -3.94 7.25 -1.81
C GLN A 59 -2.83 8.24 -1.42
N GLY A 60 -2.79 8.62 -0.14
CA GLY A 60 -1.77 9.51 0.43
C GLY A 60 -2.33 10.62 1.31
N SER A 61 -1.63 11.76 1.30
CA SER A 61 -1.93 12.95 2.09
C SER A 61 -2.82 13.94 1.35
N LYS A 62 -3.62 14.72 2.08
CA LYS A 62 -4.43 15.80 1.53
C LYS A 62 -4.41 17.07 2.39
N LYS A 63 -4.65 18.21 1.75
CA LYS A 63 -4.92 19.52 2.35
C LYS A 63 -6.11 20.14 1.61
N GLY A 64 -7.05 20.72 2.35
CA GLY A 64 -8.34 21.18 1.81
C GLY A 64 -9.51 20.25 2.12
N ASN A 65 -10.70 20.70 1.73
CA ASN A 65 -11.97 19.99 1.91
C ASN A 65 -12.04 18.80 0.94
N THR A 66 -12.75 17.74 1.35
CA THR A 66 -12.84 16.54 0.53
C THR A 66 -14.22 15.93 0.63
N LYS A 67 -14.91 15.85 -0.50
CA LYS A 67 -16.21 15.21 -0.66
C LYS A 67 -16.03 13.98 -1.53
N ILE A 68 -16.50 12.83 -1.06
CA ILE A 68 -16.37 11.56 -1.79
C ILE A 68 -17.73 10.86 -1.74
N SER A 69 -18.42 10.85 -2.88
CA SER A 69 -19.69 10.15 -3.08
C SER A 69 -19.42 8.94 -3.97
N VAL A 70 -19.67 7.72 -3.48
CA VAL A 70 -19.44 6.49 -4.26
C VAL A 70 -20.67 5.59 -4.24
N SER A 71 -21.13 5.21 -5.42
CA SER A 71 -22.27 4.32 -5.67
C SER A 71 -21.77 3.01 -6.31
N ALA A 72 -21.03 2.20 -5.55
CA ALA A 72 -20.41 0.98 -6.06
C ALA A 72 -21.30 -0.26 -5.87
N SER A 73 -21.36 -1.11 -6.90
CA SER A 73 -22.12 -2.37 -6.89
C SER A 73 -21.24 -3.54 -7.35
N ASN A 74 -21.59 -4.76 -6.91
CA ASN A 74 -20.97 -6.07 -7.19
C ASN A 74 -19.42 -6.10 -7.30
N VAL A 75 -18.74 -5.46 -6.33
CA VAL A 75 -17.27 -5.41 -6.26
C VAL A 75 -16.68 -6.74 -5.69
N THR A 76 -16.93 -7.87 -6.37
CA THR A 76 -16.60 -9.27 -6.02
C THR A 76 -15.14 -9.70 -6.32
N THR A 77 -14.81 -11.00 -6.42
CA THR A 77 -13.51 -11.48 -5.93
C THR A 77 -12.87 -12.71 -6.67
N VAL A 78 -11.64 -12.60 -7.28
CA VAL A 78 -10.64 -13.70 -7.60
C VAL A 78 -9.11 -13.29 -7.54
N VAL A 79 -8.22 -14.03 -6.84
CA VAL A 79 -6.70 -14.12 -6.83
C VAL A 79 -6.27 -15.29 -5.92
N GLY A 80 -5.04 -15.82 -6.04
CA GLY A 80 -4.50 -16.83 -5.13
C GLY A 80 -3.05 -17.26 -5.40
N GLY A 81 -2.50 -18.13 -4.54
CA GLY A 81 -1.12 -18.65 -4.55
C GLY A 81 -0.33 -18.30 -3.28
N ARG A 82 0.92 -18.75 -3.16
CA ARG A 82 1.83 -18.29 -2.09
C ARG A 82 2.46 -16.92 -2.44
N ASP A 83 2.42 -15.96 -1.51
CA ASP A 83 2.90 -14.58 -1.58
C ASP A 83 2.23 -13.64 -2.63
N LYS A 84 0.90 -13.64 -2.83
CA LYS A 84 0.21 -12.90 -3.95
C LYS A 84 -0.83 -11.82 -3.57
N LYS A 85 -0.60 -10.54 -3.92
CA LYS A 85 -1.39 -9.37 -3.46
C LYS A 85 -2.26 -8.68 -4.56
N ALA A 86 -3.39 -8.05 -4.18
CA ALA A 86 -4.35 -7.22 -4.98
C ALA A 86 -5.23 -6.32 -4.04
N CYS A 87 -5.90 -5.21 -4.46
CA CYS A 87 -6.38 -4.11 -3.53
C CYS A 87 -7.76 -3.36 -3.68
N THR A 88 -8.68 -3.41 -2.66
CA THR A 88 -10.12 -2.85 -2.56
C THR A 88 -10.19 -1.72 -1.63
N ASN A 89 -10.58 -0.57 -2.17
CA ASN A 89 -10.65 0.65 -1.42
C ASN A 89 -11.78 1.48 -2.08
N ILE A 90 -13.02 1.33 -1.62
CA ILE A 90 -14.22 2.01 -2.16
C ILE A 90 -14.54 3.22 -1.29
N GLY A 91 -14.40 4.43 -1.85
CA GLY A 91 -14.60 5.69 -1.10
C GLY A 91 -13.51 5.97 -0.05
N GLY A 92 -13.05 7.22 0.05
CA GLY A 92 -12.21 7.67 1.17
C GLY A 92 -10.74 7.93 0.83
N ILE A 93 -9.88 7.80 1.83
CA ILE A 93 -8.44 8.11 1.76
C ILE A 93 -7.66 6.96 2.40
N VAL A 94 -6.61 6.47 1.76
CA VAL A 94 -5.83 5.31 2.20
C VAL A 94 -4.33 5.56 2.19
N SER A 95 -3.62 4.91 3.11
CA SER A 95 -2.20 5.14 3.39
C SER A 95 -1.26 4.04 2.90
N ASP A 96 -1.81 2.91 2.40
CA ASP A 96 -1.08 1.65 2.28
C ASP A 96 -1.23 0.94 0.92
N ASP A 97 -0.07 0.71 0.30
CA ASP A 97 0.15 0.06 -1.00
C ASP A 97 0.00 -1.46 -0.95
N CYS A 98 -1.19 -1.91 -0.61
CA CYS A 98 -1.51 -3.33 -0.71
C CYS A 98 -0.63 -4.29 0.09
N LYS A 99 -0.24 -3.84 1.27
CA LYS A 99 0.29 -4.72 2.31
C LYS A 99 -0.72 -5.81 2.65
#